data_AF-A0AAN7V846-F1
#
_entry.id   AF-A0AAN7V846-F1
#
_cell.length_a   1.000
_cell.length_b   1.000
_cell.length_c   1.000
_cell.angle_alpha   90.00
_cell.angle_beta   90.00
_cell.angle_gamma   90.00
#
_symmetry.space_group_name_H-M   'P 1'
#
loop_
_entity.id
_entity.type
_entity.pdbx_description
1 polymer ?
#
loop_
_entity_poly.entity_id
_entity_poly.type
_entity_poly.pdbx_seq_one_letter_code
_entity_poly.pdbx_strand_id
1 'polypeptide(L)'
;MNINSVSGTSSELIKVIRKAIKLLKTKDEITRHIHLLRNNIKYLKKFIRIQIYTVNENPLRLESNLSILKCYLAKLKQLRHTLDKRGAGVAIRSRNLQWHDVESCFNGRLLTGIIVNLNIKDPLVFLKCAYKSFSIKINSMLRQSMLKVNVVLAGHFIQPHNLELDLKTFASKNAIIDVGTDLKQWYKTHVLDKLQAKLEEFAERDSGWALQEILHLKVNINSYIPIRGGVSTYVKVPHFIAMKRAVVNVINNDEYCFLWAIVSALFPVQNHNYRVSSYPHFSDVLNYESIQFPIKLNDISKFEKLNNLSINLYCVKGKKCFHFY
;
A
#
# COMPACT_ATOMS: atom_id res chain seq x y z
N MET A 1 -13.39 -4.18 -21.06
CA MET A 1 -12.74 -4.71 -19.83
C MET A 1 -12.37 -6.15 -20.09
N ASN A 2 -11.14 -6.56 -19.79
CA ASN A 2 -10.68 -7.93 -20.04
C ASN A 2 -11.29 -8.87 -18.98
N ILE A 3 -12.39 -9.56 -19.32
CA ILE A 3 -13.12 -10.49 -18.43
C ILE A 3 -12.24 -11.71 -18.07
N ASN A 4 -11.12 -11.90 -18.76
CA ASN A 4 -10.19 -13.01 -18.59
C ASN A 4 -9.31 -12.93 -17.31
N SER A 5 -9.70 -12.14 -16.30
CA SER A 5 -8.96 -11.99 -15.03
C SER A 5 -9.92 -11.94 -13.83
N VAL A 6 -9.45 -12.35 -12.65
CA VAL A 6 -10.24 -12.30 -11.41
C VAL A 6 -10.52 -10.84 -11.02
N SER A 7 -9.58 -9.93 -11.26
CA SER A 7 -9.81 -8.48 -11.06
C SER A 7 -10.88 -7.93 -12.01
N GLY A 8 -10.94 -8.40 -13.25
CA GLY A 8 -12.01 -8.09 -14.21
C GLY A 8 -13.37 -8.54 -13.67
N THR A 9 -13.52 -9.83 -13.40
CA THR A 9 -14.77 -10.43 -12.90
C THR A 9 -15.25 -9.80 -11.59
N SER A 10 -14.34 -9.58 -10.64
CA SER A 10 -14.70 -8.95 -9.35
C SER A 10 -15.11 -7.47 -9.51
N SER A 11 -14.68 -6.79 -10.57
CA SER A 11 -15.13 -5.42 -10.86
C SER A 11 -16.57 -5.39 -11.37
N GLU A 12 -16.92 -6.32 -12.25
CA GLU A 12 -18.31 -6.45 -12.72
C GLU A 12 -19.24 -6.82 -11.57
N LEU A 13 -18.81 -7.74 -10.70
CA LEU A 13 -19.53 -8.07 -9.47
C LEU A 13 -19.80 -6.82 -8.62
N ILE A 14 -18.80 -5.95 -8.43
CA ILE A 14 -18.97 -4.70 -7.66
C ILE A 14 -20.00 -3.77 -8.31
N LYS A 15 -19.99 -3.63 -9.64
CA LYS A 15 -20.98 -2.82 -10.36
C LYS A 15 -22.40 -3.35 -10.13
N VAL A 16 -22.58 -4.67 -10.24
CA VAL A 16 -23.88 -5.33 -10.01
C VAL A 16 -24.33 -5.15 -8.57
N ILE A 17 -23.46 -5.42 -7.60
CA ILE A 17 -23.78 -5.26 -6.17
C ILE A 17 -24.12 -3.82 -5.83
N ARG A 18 -23.39 -2.84 -6.38
CA ARG A 18 -23.69 -1.41 -6.18
C ARG A 18 -25.12 -1.06 -6.61
N LYS A 19 -25.57 -1.57 -7.76
CA LYS A 19 -26.94 -1.39 -8.23
C LYS A 19 -27.93 -2.11 -7.32
N ALA A 20 -27.65 -3.37 -6.97
CA ALA A 20 -28.52 -4.19 -6.13
C ALA A 20 -28.77 -3.56 -4.75
N ILE A 21 -27.73 -3.05 -4.08
CA ILE A 21 -27.83 -2.46 -2.73
C ILE A 21 -28.87 -1.33 -2.68
N LYS A 22 -29.02 -0.55 -3.75
CA LYS A 22 -30.01 0.55 -3.83
C LYS A 22 -31.46 0.05 -3.90
N LEU A 23 -31.66 -1.21 -4.29
CA LEU A 23 -32.97 -1.82 -4.51
C LEU A 23 -33.42 -2.72 -3.35
N LEU A 24 -32.53 -3.07 -2.41
CA LEU A 24 -32.86 -3.94 -1.28
C LEU A 24 -33.79 -3.23 -0.30
N LYS A 25 -34.96 -3.82 -0.07
CA LYS A 25 -35.99 -3.26 0.82
C LYS A 25 -36.27 -4.14 2.02
N THR A 26 -36.16 -5.46 1.85
CA THR A 26 -36.53 -6.41 2.90
C THR A 26 -35.33 -6.98 3.64
N LYS A 27 -35.55 -7.41 4.88
CA LYS A 27 -34.54 -8.05 5.72
C LYS A 27 -33.98 -9.33 5.08
N ASP A 28 -34.84 -10.10 4.41
CA ASP A 28 -34.45 -11.37 3.78
C ASP A 28 -33.61 -11.15 2.53
N GLU A 29 -33.95 -10.15 1.71
CA GLU A 29 -33.11 -9.71 0.58
C GLU A 29 -31.71 -9.31 1.05
N ILE A 30 -31.63 -8.48 2.09
CA ILE A 30 -30.35 -8.02 2.65
C ILE A 30 -29.56 -9.19 3.22
N THR A 31 -30.22 -10.11 3.92
CA THR A 31 -29.55 -11.29 4.50
C THR A 31 -28.97 -12.21 3.44
N ARG A 32 -29.71 -12.45 2.34
CA ARG A 32 -29.20 -13.18 1.17
C ARG A 32 -27.98 -12.50 0.55
N HIS A 33 -28.03 -11.17 0.35
CA HIS A 33 -26.90 -10.43 -0.22
C HIS A 33 -25.66 -10.40 0.70
N ILE A 34 -25.86 -10.33 2.02
CA ILE A 34 -24.77 -10.49 3.00
C ILE A 34 -24.08 -11.85 2.84
N HIS A 35 -24.85 -12.93 2.64
CA HIS A 35 -24.29 -14.26 2.41
C HIS A 35 -23.48 -14.33 1.12
N LEU A 36 -24.03 -13.81 0.01
CA LEU A 36 -23.33 -13.74 -1.28
C LEU A 36 -22.02 -12.95 -1.19
N LEU A 37 -22.03 -11.78 -0.55
CA LEU A 37 -20.84 -10.97 -0.35
C LEU A 37 -19.78 -11.69 0.47
N ARG A 38 -20.17 -12.39 1.54
CA ARG A 38 -19.24 -13.19 2.36
C ARG A 38 -18.53 -14.26 1.54
N ASN A 39 -19.26 -14.96 0.68
CA ASN A 39 -18.67 -16.00 -0.18
C ASN A 39 -17.70 -15.39 -1.20
N ASN A 40 -18.10 -14.32 -1.89
CA ASN A 40 -17.22 -13.63 -2.84
C ASN A 40 -15.95 -13.09 -2.17
N ILE A 41 -16.07 -12.48 -0.99
CA ILE A 41 -14.92 -12.03 -0.19
C ILE A 41 -14.03 -13.22 0.20
N LYS A 42 -14.60 -14.35 0.61
CA LYS A 42 -13.84 -15.57 0.96
C LYS A 42 -13.04 -16.08 -0.24
N TYR A 43 -13.63 -16.16 -1.42
CA TYR A 43 -12.95 -16.61 -2.64
C TYR A 43 -11.84 -15.64 -3.06
N LEU A 44 -12.12 -14.34 -3.07
CA LEU A 44 -11.14 -13.33 -3.45
C LEU A 44 -9.94 -13.31 -2.48
N LYS A 45 -10.20 -13.45 -1.18
CA LYS A 45 -9.16 -13.62 -0.16
C LYS A 45 -8.28 -14.85 -0.40
N LYS A 46 -8.90 -15.98 -0.73
CA LYS A 46 -8.18 -17.23 -1.03
C LYS A 46 -7.28 -17.03 -2.26
N PHE A 47 -7.80 -16.39 -3.30
CA PHE A 47 -7.04 -16.09 -4.52
C PHE A 47 -5.83 -15.18 -4.23
N ILE A 48 -6.01 -14.07 -3.51
CA ILE A 48 -4.92 -13.15 -3.12
C ILE A 48 -3.82 -13.86 -2.33
N ARG A 49 -4.19 -14.79 -1.44
CA ARG A 49 -3.22 -15.55 -0.63
C ARG A 49 -2.41 -16.55 -1.43
N ILE A 50 -2.98 -17.12 -2.48
CA ILE A 50 -2.30 -18.11 -3.32
C ILE A 50 -1.22 -17.44 -4.20
N GLN A 51 -1.33 -16.13 -4.48
CA GLN A 51 -0.36 -15.34 -5.26
C GLN A 51 -0.03 -15.92 -6.65
N ILE A 52 -0.85 -16.83 -7.19
CA ILE A 52 -0.73 -17.33 -8.55
C ILE A 52 -1.50 -16.38 -9.45
N TYR A 53 -0.82 -15.34 -9.90
CA TYR A 53 -1.37 -14.35 -10.81
C TYR A 53 -1.03 -14.71 -12.25
N THR A 54 -2.04 -14.76 -13.11
CA THR A 54 -1.83 -14.87 -14.55
C THR A 54 -1.25 -13.55 -15.08
N VAL A 55 -0.63 -13.57 -16.27
CA VAL A 55 -0.01 -12.38 -16.89
C VAL A 55 -0.98 -11.19 -16.99
N ASN A 56 -2.29 -11.46 -17.13
CA ASN A 56 -3.33 -10.44 -17.29
C ASN A 56 -3.93 -9.95 -15.97
N GLU A 57 -3.50 -10.49 -14.83
CA GLU A 57 -4.09 -10.16 -13.55
C GLU A 57 -3.59 -8.81 -13.02
N ASN A 58 -4.46 -8.08 -12.32
CA ASN A 58 -4.12 -6.78 -11.74
C ASN A 58 -4.23 -6.83 -10.20
N PRO A 59 -3.12 -7.06 -9.47
CA PRO A 59 -3.12 -7.19 -8.02
C PRO A 59 -3.63 -5.96 -7.26
N LEU A 60 -3.34 -4.75 -7.76
CA LEU A 60 -3.84 -3.51 -7.17
C LEU A 60 -5.37 -3.44 -7.24
N ARG A 61 -5.92 -3.79 -8.40
CA ARG A 61 -7.36 -3.84 -8.64
C ARG A 61 -8.03 -4.91 -7.80
N LEU A 62 -7.41 -6.08 -7.62
CA LEU A 62 -7.91 -7.12 -6.71
C LEU A 62 -8.07 -6.63 -5.26
N GLU A 63 -7.04 -5.98 -4.71
CA GLU A 63 -7.14 -5.44 -3.35
C GLU A 63 -8.19 -4.32 -3.24
N SER A 64 -8.28 -3.46 -4.26
CA SER A 64 -9.31 -2.41 -4.32
C SER A 64 -10.70 -3.04 -4.31
N ASN A 65 -10.90 -4.06 -5.14
CA ASN A 65 -12.17 -4.78 -5.23
C ASN A 65 -12.52 -5.47 -3.91
N LEU A 66 -11.55 -6.12 -3.26
CA LEU A 66 -11.75 -6.70 -1.93
C LEU A 66 -12.16 -5.65 -0.90
N SER A 67 -11.52 -4.47 -0.93
CA SER A 67 -11.83 -3.35 -0.05
C SER A 67 -13.28 -2.87 -0.22
N ILE A 68 -13.73 -2.71 -1.47
CA ILE A 68 -15.09 -2.28 -1.79
C ILE A 68 -16.12 -3.34 -1.37
N LEU A 69 -15.88 -4.63 -1.63
CA LEU A 69 -16.77 -5.70 -1.22
C LEU A 69 -16.91 -5.76 0.32
N LYS A 70 -15.80 -5.61 1.06
CA LYS A 70 -15.84 -5.53 2.53
C LYS A 70 -16.59 -4.29 3.02
N CYS A 71 -16.42 -3.15 2.37
CA CYS A 71 -17.18 -1.93 2.63
C CYS A 71 -18.70 -2.17 2.45
N TYR A 72 -19.12 -2.75 1.34
CA TYR A 72 -20.52 -3.08 1.07
C TYR A 72 -21.08 -4.10 2.07
N LEU A 73 -20.30 -5.11 2.45
CA LEU A 73 -20.70 -6.07 3.48
C LEU A 73 -20.97 -5.38 4.82
N ALA A 74 -20.11 -4.42 5.22
CA ALA A 74 -20.28 -3.67 6.45
C ALA A 74 -21.55 -2.78 6.40
N LYS A 75 -21.77 -2.08 5.28
CA LYS A 75 -22.98 -1.27 5.06
C LYS A 75 -24.26 -2.09 5.11
N LEU A 76 -24.30 -3.26 4.46
CA LEU A 76 -25.48 -4.14 4.50
C LEU A 76 -25.73 -4.73 5.89
N LYS A 77 -24.69 -5.09 6.64
CA LYS A 77 -24.84 -5.52 8.04
C LYS A 77 -25.45 -4.42 8.90
N GLN A 78 -25.01 -3.16 8.71
CA GLN A 78 -25.58 -2.02 9.39
C GLN A 78 -27.05 -1.80 9.00
N LEU A 79 -27.37 -1.85 7.71
CA LEU A 79 -28.73 -1.70 7.20
C LEU A 79 -29.68 -2.76 7.78
N ARG A 80 -29.25 -4.03 7.80
CA ARG A 80 -30.02 -5.13 8.39
C ARG A 80 -30.30 -4.89 9.87
N HIS A 81 -29.28 -4.50 10.63
CA HIS A 81 -29.43 -4.24 12.07
C HIS A 81 -30.37 -3.05 12.33
N THR A 82 -30.40 -2.03 11.46
CA THR A 82 -31.35 -0.92 11.57
C THR A 82 -32.79 -1.37 11.32
N LEU A 83 -33.02 -2.32 10.40
CA LEU A 83 -34.35 -2.87 10.15
C LEU A 83 -34.89 -3.70 11.34
N ASP A 84 -34.01 -4.38 12.07
CA ASP A 84 -34.37 -5.17 13.26
C ASP A 84 -34.92 -4.34 14.43
N LYS A 85 -34.76 -3.01 14.40
CA LYS A 85 -35.02 -2.12 15.54
C LYS A 85 -36.09 -1.05 15.30
N ARG A 86 -36.88 -1.14 14.22
CA ARG A 86 -38.04 -0.27 14.02
C ARG A 86 -39.04 -0.53 15.16
N GLY A 87 -39.16 0.42 16.09
CA GLY A 87 -40.08 0.35 17.24
C GLY A 87 -39.43 0.63 18.62
N ALA A 88 -38.10 0.68 18.73
CA ALA A 88 -37.43 1.03 19.98
C ALA A 88 -36.99 2.50 19.95
N GLY A 89 -37.52 3.31 20.88
CA GLY A 89 -37.11 4.70 21.10
C GLY A 89 -35.59 4.88 21.17
N VAL A 90 -35.15 6.04 20.70
CA VAL A 90 -33.75 6.47 20.51
C VAL A 90 -32.82 6.06 21.66
N ALA A 91 -31.79 5.24 21.37
CA ALA A 91 -30.42 5.40 21.86
C ALA A 91 -29.52 4.23 21.41
N ILE A 92 -29.01 4.26 20.18
CA ILE A 92 -27.82 3.46 19.84
C ILE A 92 -26.78 4.41 19.28
N ARG A 93 -25.62 4.48 19.94
CA ARG A 93 -24.38 4.99 19.38
C ARG A 93 -24.02 4.13 18.17
N SER A 94 -24.65 4.34 17.01
CA SER A 94 -24.21 3.70 15.77
C SER A 94 -22.78 4.14 15.56
N ARG A 95 -21.81 3.21 15.53
CA ARG A 95 -20.44 3.57 15.19
C ARG A 95 -20.47 4.06 13.75
N ASN A 96 -20.22 5.35 13.54
CA ASN A 96 -20.21 5.96 12.21
C ASN A 96 -19.13 5.35 11.29
N LEU A 97 -18.11 4.74 11.91
CA LEU A 97 -16.93 4.17 11.26
C LEU A 97 -16.62 2.77 11.78
N GLN A 98 -16.09 1.90 10.91
CA GLN A 98 -15.60 0.57 11.27
C GLN A 98 -14.29 0.23 10.56
N TRP A 99 -13.30 -0.24 11.31
CA TRP A 99 -12.07 -0.81 10.74
C TRP A 99 -12.29 -2.25 10.27
N HIS A 100 -11.81 -2.58 9.07
CA HIS A 100 -11.73 -3.95 8.58
C HIS A 100 -10.35 -4.19 7.97
N ASP A 101 -9.67 -5.27 8.37
CA ASP A 101 -8.41 -5.67 7.73
C ASP A 101 -8.68 -6.13 6.29
N VAL A 102 -7.71 -5.93 5.39
CA VAL A 102 -7.77 -6.31 3.98
C VAL A 102 -6.50 -7.08 3.63
N GLU A 103 -6.67 -8.22 2.99
CA GLU A 103 -5.56 -9.03 2.49
C GLU A 103 -4.79 -8.28 1.39
N SER A 104 -3.46 -8.32 1.48
CA SER A 104 -2.55 -7.64 0.55
C SER A 104 -1.91 -8.63 -0.41
N CYS A 105 -1.83 -8.24 -1.68
CA CYS A 105 -1.09 -8.91 -2.74
C CYS A 105 0.42 -8.59 -2.67
N PHE A 106 0.81 -7.51 -1.98
CA PHE A 106 2.20 -7.04 -1.92
C PHE A 106 3.01 -7.74 -0.82
N ASN A 107 4.18 -8.24 -1.21
CA ASN A 107 5.20 -8.73 -0.29
C ASN A 107 5.79 -7.54 0.49
N GLY A 108 5.85 -7.64 1.83
CA GLY A 108 6.37 -6.58 2.71
C GLY A 108 5.30 -5.66 3.33
N ARG A 109 4.02 -5.85 2.97
CA ARG A 109 2.91 -5.19 3.65
C ARG A 109 2.75 -5.73 5.07
N LEU A 110 2.82 -4.86 6.08
CA LEU A 110 2.54 -5.25 7.48
C LEU A 110 1.04 -5.36 7.71
N LEU A 111 0.30 -4.31 7.31
CA LEU A 111 -1.14 -4.26 7.46
C LEU A 111 -1.75 -3.41 6.36
N THR A 112 -2.81 -3.93 5.76
CA THR A 112 -3.76 -3.12 4.99
C THR A 112 -5.10 -3.20 5.69
N GLY A 113 -5.77 -2.07 5.86
CA GLY A 113 -7.13 -2.04 6.38
C GLY A 113 -7.92 -0.89 5.80
N ILE A 114 -9.23 -0.94 6.00
CA ILE A 114 -10.16 0.10 5.57
C ILE A 114 -10.96 0.62 6.76
N ILE A 115 -11.09 1.93 6.84
CA ILE A 115 -12.01 2.61 7.74
C ILE A 115 -13.29 2.87 6.93
N VAL A 116 -14.28 2.02 7.11
CA VAL A 116 -15.55 2.06 6.38
C VAL A 116 -16.43 3.18 6.91
N ASN A 117 -16.92 4.03 6.01
CA ASN A 117 -17.93 5.02 6.29
C ASN A 117 -19.32 4.38 6.29
N LEU A 118 -20.08 4.54 7.38
CA LEU A 118 -21.43 4.00 7.49
C LEU A 118 -22.52 5.06 7.33
N ASN A 119 -22.25 6.32 7.66
CA ASN A 119 -23.27 7.37 7.66
C ASN A 119 -22.76 8.82 7.57
N ILE A 120 -21.45 9.06 7.49
CA ILE A 120 -20.91 10.42 7.44
C ILE A 120 -20.98 10.94 6.00
N LYS A 121 -21.70 12.03 5.77
CA LYS A 121 -21.84 12.62 4.42
C LYS A 121 -20.67 13.53 4.07
N ASP A 122 -20.29 14.39 5.00
CA ASP A 122 -19.23 15.37 4.79
C ASP A 122 -17.84 14.67 4.77
N PRO A 123 -17.04 14.85 3.70
CA PRO A 123 -15.76 14.19 3.55
C PRO A 123 -14.73 14.65 4.59
N LEU A 124 -14.73 15.92 5.00
CA LEU A 124 -13.80 16.45 6.00
C LEU A 124 -14.14 15.92 7.39
N VAL A 125 -15.42 15.88 7.75
CA VAL A 125 -15.89 15.25 8.99
C VAL A 125 -15.51 13.77 8.99
N PHE A 126 -15.69 13.06 7.87
CA PHE A 126 -15.29 11.65 7.76
C PHE A 126 -13.80 11.47 8.03
N LEU A 127 -12.92 12.25 7.38
CA LEU A 127 -11.48 12.14 7.57
C LEU A 127 -11.07 12.52 9.00
N LYS A 128 -11.65 13.57 9.59
CA LYS A 128 -11.40 13.94 11.00
C LYS A 128 -11.81 12.81 11.96
N CYS A 129 -12.97 12.19 11.76
CA CYS A 129 -13.42 11.06 12.56
C CYS A 129 -12.57 9.79 12.35
N ALA A 130 -12.04 9.59 11.13
CA ALA A 130 -11.20 8.44 10.79
C ALA A 130 -9.87 8.43 11.55
N TYR A 131 -9.38 9.61 11.98
CA TYR A 131 -8.14 9.73 12.77
C TYR A 131 -8.10 8.79 13.97
N LYS A 132 -9.21 8.65 14.71
CA LYS A 132 -9.25 7.77 15.89
C LYS A 132 -8.95 6.31 15.55
N SER A 133 -9.56 5.80 14.48
CA SER A 133 -9.32 4.41 14.05
C SER A 133 -7.94 4.24 13.44
N PHE A 134 -7.46 5.25 12.71
CA PHE A 134 -6.14 5.28 12.13
C PHE A 134 -5.05 5.23 13.22
N SER A 135 -5.11 6.13 14.20
CA SER A 135 -4.08 6.26 15.24
C SER A 135 -3.97 5.00 16.11
N ILE A 136 -5.08 4.36 16.45
CA ILE A 136 -5.07 3.07 17.17
C ILE A 136 -4.26 2.02 16.42
N LYS A 137 -4.46 1.91 15.09
CA LYS A 137 -3.78 0.91 14.27
C LYS A 137 -2.31 1.26 14.03
N ILE A 138 -2.00 2.54 13.79
CA ILE A 138 -0.63 3.01 13.67
C ILE A 138 0.16 2.75 14.96
N ASN A 139 -0.36 3.15 16.11
CA ASN A 139 0.29 2.92 17.41
C ASN A 139 0.51 1.43 17.69
N SER A 140 -0.41 0.56 17.28
CA SER A 140 -0.22 -0.89 17.40
C SER A 140 0.95 -1.41 16.54
N MET A 141 1.14 -0.85 15.34
CA MET A 141 2.18 -1.29 14.40
C MET A 141 3.55 -0.66 14.70
N LEU A 142 3.58 0.56 15.26
CA LEU A 142 4.81 1.25 15.66
C LEU A 142 5.59 0.50 16.75
N ARG A 143 4.92 -0.37 17.53
CA ARG A 143 5.58 -1.26 18.49
C ARG A 143 6.54 -2.26 17.84
N GLN A 144 6.41 -2.50 16.54
CA GLN A 144 7.18 -3.52 15.81
C GLN A 144 8.30 -2.92 14.96
N SER A 145 8.05 -1.79 14.30
CA SER A 145 9.04 -1.11 13.44
C SER A 145 8.59 0.31 13.13
N MET A 146 9.52 1.15 12.62
CA MET A 146 9.13 2.37 11.91
C MET A 146 8.26 2.01 10.70
N LEU A 147 7.38 2.91 10.31
CA LEU A 147 6.35 2.62 9.32
C LEU A 147 6.49 3.54 8.10
N LYS A 148 6.18 2.98 6.93
CA LYS A 148 5.92 3.75 5.71
C LYS A 148 4.45 3.60 5.36
N VAL A 149 3.71 4.70 5.48
CA VAL A 149 2.25 4.71 5.42
C VAL A 149 1.79 5.55 4.24
N ASN A 150 0.80 5.04 3.50
CA ASN A 150 -0.06 5.87 2.67
C ASN A 150 -1.53 5.54 2.92
N VAL A 151 -2.40 6.40 2.43
CA VAL A 151 -3.85 6.21 2.50
C VAL A 151 -4.48 6.40 1.13
N VAL A 152 -5.63 5.78 0.92
CA VAL A 152 -6.43 5.95 -0.30
C VAL A 152 -7.89 6.17 0.10
N LEU A 153 -8.43 7.34 -0.21
CA LEU A 153 -9.84 7.64 -0.04
C LEU A 153 -10.62 7.13 -1.26
N ALA A 154 -11.69 6.37 -1.03
CA ALA A 154 -12.57 5.87 -2.08
C ALA A 154 -13.97 6.46 -1.92
N GLY A 155 -14.56 6.93 -3.02
CA GLY A 155 -15.91 7.49 -3.02
C GLY A 155 -16.63 7.28 -4.35
N HIS A 156 -17.96 7.24 -4.31
CA HIS A 156 -18.81 7.32 -5.50
C HIS A 156 -18.99 8.78 -5.88
N PHE A 157 -18.80 9.05 -7.16
CA PHE A 157 -19.04 10.35 -7.77
C PHE A 157 -20.14 10.20 -8.82
N ILE A 158 -20.93 11.25 -8.96
CA ILE A 158 -22.00 11.35 -9.94
C ILE A 158 -21.72 12.51 -10.87
N GLN A 159 -21.95 12.31 -12.16
CA GLN A 159 -21.96 13.39 -13.13
C GLN A 159 -23.43 13.85 -13.29
N PRO A 160 -23.81 15.08 -12.86
CA PRO A 160 -25.22 15.45 -12.72
C PRO A 160 -26.04 15.43 -14.02
N HIS A 161 -25.41 15.70 -15.17
CA HIS A 161 -26.13 15.85 -16.43
C HIS A 161 -26.55 14.52 -17.08
N ASN A 162 -25.77 13.45 -16.90
CA ASN A 162 -26.06 12.12 -17.46
C ASN A 162 -26.33 11.06 -16.37
N LEU A 163 -26.25 11.46 -15.09
CA LEU A 163 -26.37 10.60 -13.91
C LEU A 163 -25.36 9.44 -13.90
N GLU A 164 -24.24 9.59 -14.59
CA GLU A 164 -23.19 8.58 -14.62
C GLU A 164 -22.57 8.45 -13.23
N LEU A 165 -22.42 7.22 -12.77
CA LEU A 165 -21.85 6.91 -11.45
C LEU A 165 -20.54 6.16 -11.58
N ASP A 166 -19.48 6.77 -11.07
CA ASP A 166 -18.15 6.17 -11.08
C ASP A 166 -17.51 6.15 -9.70
N LEU A 167 -16.65 5.17 -9.49
CA LEU A 167 -15.84 5.04 -8.29
C LEU A 167 -14.52 5.78 -8.53
N LYS A 168 -14.28 6.85 -7.77
CA LYS A 168 -13.00 7.56 -7.80
C LYS A 168 -12.19 7.29 -6.54
N THR A 169 -10.87 7.30 -6.69
CA THR A 169 -9.96 7.11 -5.56
C THR A 169 -8.88 8.20 -5.52
N PHE A 170 -8.52 8.64 -4.32
CA PHE A 170 -7.55 9.69 -4.08
C PHE A 170 -6.50 9.18 -3.09
N ALA A 171 -5.26 9.01 -3.56
CA ALA A 171 -4.18 8.45 -2.77
C ALA A 171 -3.24 9.52 -2.20
N SER A 172 -2.77 9.36 -0.97
CA SER A 172 -1.64 10.12 -0.44
C SER A 172 -0.31 9.57 -0.95
N LYS A 173 0.75 10.39 -0.87
CA LYS A 173 2.12 9.87 -1.01
C LYS A 173 2.46 9.01 0.22
N ASN A 174 3.45 8.14 0.06
CA ASN A 174 4.03 7.44 1.19
C ASN A 174 4.75 8.44 2.09
N ALA A 175 4.51 8.38 3.39
CA ALA A 175 5.21 9.16 4.39
C ALA A 175 5.62 8.25 5.57
N ILE A 176 6.70 8.63 6.24
CA ILE A 176 7.31 7.85 7.32
C ILE A 176 6.65 8.24 8.64
N ILE A 177 6.47 7.26 9.52
CA ILE A 177 6.03 7.44 10.90
C ILE A 177 6.96 6.63 11.80
N ASP A 178 7.50 7.26 12.83
CA ASP A 178 8.28 6.64 13.89
C ASP A 178 7.70 6.96 15.28
N VAL A 179 8.37 6.48 16.32
CA VAL A 179 7.92 6.62 17.72
C VAL A 179 7.89 8.09 18.17
N GLY A 180 8.73 8.96 17.61
CA GLY A 180 8.78 10.39 17.92
C GLY A 180 7.83 11.25 17.08
N THR A 181 7.15 10.66 16.09
CA THR A 181 6.26 11.39 15.19
C THR A 181 4.97 11.81 15.92
N ASP A 182 4.66 13.12 15.92
CA ASP A 182 3.31 13.59 16.31
C ASP A 182 2.29 13.11 15.27
N LEU A 183 1.56 12.05 15.62
CA LEU A 183 0.57 11.43 14.74
C LEU A 183 -0.57 12.36 14.34
N LYS A 184 -0.95 13.31 15.20
CA LYS A 184 -2.06 14.23 14.91
C LYS A 184 -1.63 15.23 13.86
N GLN A 185 -0.44 15.81 14.03
CA GLN A 185 0.13 16.74 13.06
C GLN A 185 0.48 16.03 11.75
N TRP A 186 1.06 14.83 11.83
CA TRP A 186 1.35 14.01 10.65
C TRP A 186 0.07 13.70 9.86
N TYR A 187 -1.01 13.29 10.54
CA TYR A 187 -2.28 12.99 9.90
C TYR A 187 -2.89 14.23 9.23
N LYS A 188 -2.80 15.38 9.89
CA LYS A 188 -3.25 16.65 9.30
C LYS A 188 -2.51 16.94 7.99
N THR A 189 -1.19 17.00 8.04
CA THR A 189 -0.36 17.41 6.90
C THR A 189 -0.38 16.41 5.74
N HIS A 190 -0.34 15.10 6.03
CA HIS A 190 -0.17 14.06 5.00
C HIS A 190 -1.48 13.41 4.54
N VAL A 191 -2.54 13.50 5.35
CA VAL A 191 -3.84 12.88 5.05
C VAL A 191 -4.91 13.94 4.84
N LEU A 192 -5.21 14.78 5.85
CA LEU A 192 -6.32 15.75 5.75
C LEU A 192 -6.07 16.75 4.62
N ASP A 193 -5.00 17.54 4.73
CA ASP A 193 -4.75 18.66 3.82
C ASP A 193 -4.53 18.16 2.38
N LYS A 194 -3.84 17.02 2.20
CA LYS A 194 -3.57 16.45 0.87
C LYS A 194 -4.79 15.82 0.22
N LEU A 195 -5.66 15.16 0.97
CA LEU A 195 -6.88 14.58 0.39
C LEU A 195 -7.94 15.65 0.17
N GLN A 196 -8.03 16.65 1.05
CA GLN A 196 -8.91 17.80 0.87
C GLN A 196 -8.56 18.55 -0.42
N ALA A 197 -7.29 18.96 -0.60
CA ALA A 197 -6.85 19.63 -1.82
C ALA A 197 -7.14 18.80 -3.08
N LYS A 198 -6.98 17.48 -3.03
CA LYS A 198 -7.30 16.59 -4.16
C LYS A 198 -8.79 16.49 -4.46
N LEU A 199 -9.65 16.59 -3.45
CA LEU A 199 -11.10 16.59 -3.65
C LEU A 199 -11.56 17.92 -4.23
N GLU A 200 -11.02 19.03 -3.74
CA GLU A 200 -11.27 20.39 -4.23
C GLU A 200 -10.83 20.53 -5.69
N GLU A 201 -9.57 20.19 -5.99
CA GLU A 201 -9.04 20.21 -7.36
C GLU A 201 -9.85 19.31 -8.31
N PHE A 202 -10.36 18.17 -7.83
CA PHE A 202 -11.19 17.29 -8.64
C PHE A 202 -12.58 17.86 -8.91
N ALA A 203 -13.16 18.58 -7.94
CA ALA A 203 -14.45 19.24 -8.08
C ALA A 203 -14.38 20.48 -8.98
N GLU A 204 -13.25 21.21 -8.96
CA GLU A 204 -13.02 22.42 -9.75
C GLU A 204 -12.72 22.13 -11.23
N ARG A 205 -12.24 20.93 -11.55
CA ARG A 205 -12.08 20.52 -12.96
C ARG A 205 -13.47 20.41 -13.59
N ASP A 206 -13.73 21.16 -14.67
CA ASP A 206 -14.95 21.23 -15.51
C ASP A 206 -15.51 19.87 -16.02
N SER A 207 -14.93 18.77 -15.59
CA SER A 207 -15.41 17.39 -15.76
C SER A 207 -16.82 17.13 -15.22
N GLY A 208 -17.36 18.01 -14.37
CA GLY A 208 -18.74 17.95 -13.89
C GLY A 208 -19.02 16.80 -12.92
N TRP A 209 -18.03 16.28 -12.20
CA TRP A 209 -18.22 15.22 -11.20
C TRP A 209 -18.48 15.80 -9.81
N ALA A 210 -19.60 15.41 -9.20
CA ALA A 210 -19.94 15.72 -7.83
C ALA A 210 -19.75 14.49 -6.91
N LEU A 211 -19.26 14.70 -5.69
CA LEU A 211 -19.16 13.65 -4.69
C LEU A 211 -20.57 13.20 -4.27
N GLN A 212 -20.90 11.92 -4.49
CA GLN A 212 -22.17 11.32 -4.04
C GLN A 212 -22.02 10.68 -2.66
N GLU A 213 -20.95 9.92 -2.43
CA GLU A 213 -20.77 9.17 -1.18
C GLU A 213 -19.31 8.81 -0.93
N ILE A 214 -18.79 9.06 0.27
CA ILE A 214 -17.52 8.48 0.72
C ILE A 214 -17.74 7.04 1.17
N LEU A 215 -16.95 6.10 0.63
CA LEU A 215 -17.04 4.68 0.98
C LEU A 215 -16.15 4.32 2.17
N HIS A 216 -14.84 4.56 2.02
CA HIS A 216 -13.86 4.18 3.03
C HIS A 216 -12.53 4.91 2.82
N LEU A 217 -11.72 4.96 3.88
CA LEU A 217 -10.30 5.30 3.83
C LEU A 217 -9.48 4.02 3.96
N LYS A 218 -8.83 3.60 2.89
CA LYS A 218 -7.85 2.51 2.91
C LYS A 218 -6.55 3.02 3.51
N VAL A 219 -6.01 2.28 4.46
CA VAL A 219 -4.75 2.57 5.15
C VAL A 219 -3.79 1.42 4.88
N ASN A 220 -2.61 1.77 4.44
CA ASN A 220 -1.62 0.90 3.85
C ASN A 220 -0.33 1.09 4.64
N ILE A 221 0.06 0.08 5.43
CA ILE A 221 1.17 0.15 6.38
C ILE A 221 2.25 -0.84 5.97
N ASN A 222 3.45 -0.35 5.70
CA ASN A 222 4.64 -1.16 5.45
C ASN A 222 5.68 -0.94 6.53
N SER A 223 6.55 -1.92 6.74
CA SER A 223 7.74 -1.72 7.57
C SER A 223 8.67 -0.75 6.85
N TYR A 224 9.21 0.20 7.58
CA TYR A 224 10.24 1.11 7.12
C TYR A 224 11.50 0.83 7.91
N ILE A 225 12.57 0.51 7.19
CA ILE A 225 13.91 0.49 7.73
C ILE A 225 14.58 1.69 7.05
N PRO A 226 14.88 2.78 7.78
CA PRO A 226 15.70 3.83 7.23
C PRO A 226 17.00 3.17 6.76
N ILE A 227 17.36 3.41 5.50
CA ILE A 227 18.75 3.21 5.13
C ILE A 227 19.49 4.24 5.97
N ARG A 228 20.18 3.79 7.01
CA ARG A 228 20.77 4.66 8.03
C ARG A 228 21.65 5.70 7.31
N GLY A 229 21.15 6.94 7.21
CA GLY A 229 21.97 8.06 6.80
C GLY A 229 23.06 8.24 7.84
N GLY A 230 24.30 7.96 7.44
CA GLY A 230 25.50 8.38 8.17
C GLY A 230 26.25 7.36 9.03
N VAL A 231 26.01 6.03 8.96
CA VAL A 231 26.85 5.10 9.77
C VAL A 231 27.38 3.90 8.98
N SER A 232 26.60 3.33 8.07
CA SER A 232 27.03 2.26 7.18
C SER A 232 25.83 1.73 6.38
N THR A 233 25.98 1.54 5.07
CA THR A 233 25.06 0.75 4.24
C THR A 233 25.43 -0.74 4.19
N TYR A 234 26.38 -1.18 5.03
CA TYR A 234 26.73 -2.58 5.18
C TYR A 234 25.54 -3.39 5.69
N VAL A 235 25.16 -4.39 4.90
CA VAL A 235 24.18 -5.40 5.30
C VAL A 235 24.91 -6.74 5.31
N LYS A 236 24.93 -7.40 6.46
CA LYS A 236 25.51 -8.73 6.57
C LYS A 236 24.74 -9.69 5.66
N VAL A 237 25.44 -10.34 4.73
CA VAL A 237 24.83 -11.36 3.87
C VAL A 237 24.21 -12.49 4.71
N PRO A 238 23.04 -13.03 4.31
CA PRO A 238 22.42 -14.16 5.00
C PRO A 238 23.36 -15.35 5.17
N HIS A 239 23.27 -16.03 6.31
CA HIS A 239 24.20 -17.11 6.68
C HIS A 239 24.33 -18.19 5.60
N PHE A 240 23.23 -18.60 4.97
CA PHE A 240 23.24 -19.63 3.92
C PHE A 240 24.00 -19.23 2.65
N ILE A 241 24.18 -17.93 2.40
CA ILE A 241 25.01 -17.40 1.31
C ILE A 241 26.46 -17.31 1.78
N ALA A 242 26.68 -16.78 2.99
CA ALA A 242 28.00 -16.68 3.60
C ALA A 242 28.75 -18.02 3.65
N MET A 243 28.02 -19.10 4.01
CA MET A 243 28.59 -20.45 4.07
C MET A 243 29.11 -20.97 2.72
N LYS A 244 28.54 -20.50 1.59
CA LYS A 244 28.99 -20.91 0.25
C LYS A 244 30.33 -20.29 -0.15
N ARG A 245 30.77 -19.24 0.55
CA ARG A 245 32.00 -18.48 0.23
C ARG A 245 32.10 -18.02 -1.24
N ALA A 246 30.95 -17.87 -1.90
CA ALA A 246 30.86 -17.56 -3.33
C ALA A 246 30.67 -16.07 -3.62
N VAL A 247 30.53 -15.24 -2.58
CA VAL A 247 30.33 -13.79 -2.70
C VAL A 247 31.27 -13.06 -1.76
N VAL A 248 31.78 -11.92 -2.21
CA VAL A 248 32.53 -10.98 -1.39
C VAL A 248 31.53 -10.02 -0.75
N ASN A 249 31.62 -9.83 0.57
CA ASN A 249 30.79 -8.87 1.30
C ASN A 249 31.69 -7.84 2.00
N VAL A 250 32.06 -6.80 1.27
CA VAL A 250 32.94 -5.73 1.76
C VAL A 250 32.26 -5.00 2.92
N ILE A 251 32.97 -4.85 4.04
CA ILE A 251 32.51 -4.19 5.25
C ILE A 251 32.88 -2.71 5.18
N ASN A 252 31.90 -1.86 4.90
CA ASN A 252 32.06 -0.41 4.85
C ASN A 252 31.39 0.28 6.06
N ASN A 253 31.82 1.50 6.39
CA ASN A 253 31.24 2.34 7.46
C ASN A 253 30.67 3.67 6.89
N ASP A 254 30.28 3.65 5.61
CA ASP A 254 29.80 4.80 4.85
C ASP A 254 28.52 4.41 4.08
N GLU A 255 27.98 5.31 3.26
CA GLU A 255 26.78 5.04 2.46
C GLU A 255 27.06 4.38 1.09
N TYR A 256 28.30 3.99 0.83
CA TYR A 256 28.80 3.62 -0.51
C TYR A 256 28.97 2.11 -0.72
N CYS A 257 28.22 1.24 -0.03
CA CYS A 257 28.33 -0.22 -0.18
C CYS A 257 28.16 -0.69 -1.64
N PHE A 258 27.35 0.02 -2.43
CA PHE A 258 27.20 -0.23 -3.86
C PHE A 258 28.53 -0.03 -4.60
N LEU A 259 29.22 1.09 -4.37
CA LEU A 259 30.51 1.37 -4.99
C LEU A 259 31.57 0.37 -4.52
N TRP A 260 31.62 0.08 -3.22
CA TRP A 260 32.53 -0.94 -2.68
C TRP A 260 32.31 -2.33 -3.26
N ALA A 261 31.05 -2.72 -3.51
CA ALA A 261 30.74 -3.99 -4.18
C ALA A 261 31.28 -4.01 -5.62
N ILE A 262 31.10 -2.94 -6.39
CA ILE A 262 31.63 -2.84 -7.76
C ILE A 262 33.16 -2.85 -7.76
N VAL A 263 33.80 -2.06 -6.90
CA VAL A 263 35.27 -2.04 -6.78
C VAL A 263 35.81 -3.43 -6.46
N SER A 264 35.17 -4.18 -5.55
CA SER A 264 35.63 -5.53 -5.21
C SER A 264 35.55 -6.53 -6.37
N ALA A 265 34.64 -6.30 -7.32
CA ALA A 265 34.52 -7.11 -8.52
C ALA A 265 35.54 -6.70 -9.59
N LEU A 266 35.83 -5.40 -9.74
CA LEU A 266 36.81 -4.88 -10.70
C LEU A 266 38.26 -5.13 -10.27
N PHE A 267 38.52 -5.08 -8.96
CA PHE A 267 39.85 -5.23 -8.37
C PHE A 267 39.86 -6.39 -7.37
N PRO A 268 39.72 -7.66 -7.82
CA PRO A 268 39.58 -8.80 -6.93
C PRO A 268 40.84 -9.04 -6.09
N VAL A 269 40.64 -9.28 -4.80
CA VAL A 269 41.72 -9.54 -3.83
C VAL A 269 41.52 -10.93 -3.21
N GLN A 270 42.62 -11.66 -3.01
CA GLN A 270 42.58 -13.01 -2.42
C GLN A 270 42.48 -12.99 -0.89
N ASN A 271 43.26 -12.12 -0.24
CA ASN A 271 43.35 -12.05 1.23
C ASN A 271 42.62 -10.84 1.79
N HIS A 272 41.88 -11.04 2.88
CA HIS A 272 41.13 -9.96 3.55
C HIS A 272 40.16 -9.19 2.64
N ASN A 273 39.62 -9.84 1.61
CA ASN A 273 38.70 -9.28 0.62
C ASN A 273 37.41 -8.64 1.19
N TYR A 274 37.15 -8.81 2.48
CA TYR A 274 36.04 -8.16 3.19
C TYR A 274 36.38 -6.72 3.65
N ARG A 275 37.62 -6.24 3.55
CA ARG A 275 38.04 -4.92 4.04
C ARG A 275 38.03 -3.88 2.93
N VAL A 276 37.52 -2.67 3.19
CA VAL A 276 37.62 -1.53 2.26
C VAL A 276 39.07 -1.17 1.95
N SER A 277 39.97 -1.27 2.94
CA SER A 277 41.40 -0.96 2.79
C SER A 277 42.17 -1.93 1.85
N SER A 278 41.54 -3.03 1.43
CA SER A 278 42.13 -3.96 0.48
C SER A 278 41.98 -3.49 -0.97
N TYR A 279 41.20 -2.44 -1.22
CA TYR A 279 40.84 -1.99 -2.55
C TYR A 279 41.23 -0.53 -2.79
N PRO A 280 41.42 -0.10 -4.05
CA PRO A 280 41.50 1.33 -4.37
C PRO A 280 40.23 2.05 -3.93
N HIS A 281 40.35 3.31 -3.54
CA HIS A 281 39.19 4.09 -3.15
C HIS A 281 38.27 4.30 -4.37
N PHE A 282 36.96 4.15 -4.19
CA PHE A 282 36.02 4.20 -5.31
C PHE A 282 36.01 5.55 -6.05
N SER A 283 36.41 6.65 -5.39
CA SER A 283 36.56 7.98 -6.02
C SER A 283 37.59 8.00 -7.15
N ASP A 284 38.58 7.12 -7.07
CA ASP A 284 39.73 7.16 -7.98
C ASP A 284 39.48 6.31 -9.23
N VAL A 285 38.49 5.41 -9.16
CA VAL A 285 38.26 4.36 -10.16
C VAL A 285 36.83 4.31 -10.71
N LEU A 286 35.88 5.04 -10.12
CA LEU A 286 34.48 5.08 -10.56
C LEU A 286 33.97 6.52 -10.71
N ASN A 287 33.19 6.78 -11.76
CA ASN A 287 32.48 8.03 -11.97
C ASN A 287 31.05 7.96 -11.42
N TYR A 288 30.73 8.81 -10.44
CA TYR A 288 29.42 8.88 -9.79
C TYR A 288 28.94 10.31 -9.46
N GLU A 289 29.54 11.34 -10.06
CA GLU A 289 29.35 12.77 -9.70
C GLU A 289 27.90 13.29 -9.77
N SER A 290 26.99 12.54 -10.38
CA SER A 290 25.58 12.93 -10.55
C SER A 290 24.60 11.91 -9.98
N ILE A 291 25.04 11.05 -9.06
CA ILE A 291 24.23 10.02 -8.42
C ILE A 291 24.20 10.29 -6.91
N GLN A 292 22.99 10.33 -6.36
CA GLN A 292 22.80 10.44 -4.91
C GLN A 292 22.89 9.07 -4.26
N PHE A 293 23.62 8.98 -3.16
CA PHE A 293 23.72 7.77 -2.35
C PHE A 293 22.87 7.88 -1.09
N PRO A 294 22.41 6.75 -0.52
CA PRO A 294 22.47 5.38 -1.06
C PRO A 294 21.74 5.25 -2.42
N ILE A 295 22.34 4.53 -3.37
CA ILE A 295 21.87 4.52 -4.77
C ILE A 295 20.43 4.02 -4.89
N LYS A 296 19.64 4.66 -5.77
CA LYS A 296 18.29 4.20 -6.13
C LYS A 296 18.37 3.25 -7.33
N LEU A 297 17.47 2.29 -7.40
CA LEU A 297 17.40 1.33 -8.52
C LEU A 297 17.36 2.02 -9.90
N ASN A 298 16.62 3.12 -10.01
CA ASN A 298 16.50 3.85 -11.27
C ASN A 298 17.81 4.52 -11.71
N ASP A 299 18.74 4.77 -10.77
CA ASP A 299 20.02 5.42 -11.04
C ASP A 299 21.11 4.41 -11.46
N ILE A 300 20.85 3.09 -11.41
CA ILE A 300 21.82 2.06 -11.80
C ILE A 300 22.12 2.12 -13.29
N SER A 301 21.09 2.23 -14.13
CA SER A 301 21.26 2.39 -15.58
C SER A 301 22.09 3.62 -15.95
N LYS A 302 22.03 4.68 -15.13
CA LYS A 302 22.86 5.87 -15.27
C LYS A 302 24.31 5.58 -14.88
N PHE A 303 24.51 4.88 -13.76
CA PHE A 303 25.83 4.46 -13.29
C PHE A 303 26.56 3.56 -14.30
N GLU A 304 25.86 2.57 -14.87
CA GLU A 304 26.36 1.67 -15.91
C GLU A 304 26.90 2.44 -17.12
N LYS A 305 26.14 3.44 -17.60
CA LYS A 305 26.56 4.30 -18.72
C LYS A 305 27.79 5.15 -18.38
N LEU A 306 27.86 5.68 -17.16
CA LEU A 306 28.99 6.52 -16.72
C LEU A 306 30.31 5.73 -16.63
N ASN A 307 30.24 4.44 -16.31
CA ASN A 307 31.42 3.60 -16.07
C ASN A 307 31.64 2.52 -17.15
N ASN A 308 30.79 2.48 -18.17
CA ASN A 308 30.76 1.43 -19.20
C ASN A 308 30.74 0.01 -18.60
N LEU A 309 29.81 -0.22 -17.67
CA LEU A 309 29.63 -1.49 -16.95
C LEU A 309 28.25 -2.09 -17.23
N SER A 310 28.14 -3.39 -16.99
CA SER A 310 26.86 -4.10 -16.90
C SER A 310 26.74 -4.74 -15.52
N ILE A 311 25.65 -4.43 -14.83
CA ILE A 311 25.43 -4.76 -13.42
C ILE A 311 24.13 -5.57 -13.32
N ASN A 312 24.25 -6.80 -12.85
CA ASN A 312 23.09 -7.64 -12.53
C ASN A 312 22.77 -7.54 -11.03
N LEU A 313 21.52 -7.25 -10.70
CA LEU A 313 21.04 -7.31 -9.32
C LEU A 313 20.22 -8.57 -9.07
N TYR A 314 20.48 -9.17 -7.92
CA TYR A 314 19.73 -10.32 -7.43
C TYR A 314 19.07 -9.99 -6.09
N CYS A 315 17.80 -10.36 -5.96
CA CYS A 315 17.04 -10.27 -4.72
C CYS A 315 16.98 -11.63 -4.03
N VAL A 316 17.19 -11.62 -2.71
CA VAL A 316 17.13 -12.83 -1.88
C VAL A 316 15.85 -12.81 -1.06
N LYS A 317 14.98 -13.82 -1.23
CA LYS A 317 13.76 -14.01 -0.43
C LYS A 317 13.75 -15.41 0.17
N GLY A 318 13.85 -15.50 1.49
CA GLY A 318 14.04 -16.78 2.18
C GLY A 318 15.38 -17.40 1.81
N LYS A 319 15.36 -18.63 1.25
CA LYS A 319 16.56 -19.34 0.76
C LYS A 319 16.68 -19.33 -0.78
N LYS A 320 15.92 -18.49 -1.49
CA LYS A 320 15.91 -18.40 -2.95
C LYS A 320 16.47 -17.06 -3.43
N CYS A 321 17.24 -17.09 -4.53
CA CYS A 321 17.76 -15.92 -5.22
C CYS A 321 16.97 -15.71 -6.52
N PHE A 322 16.63 -14.47 -6.83
CA PHE A 322 15.87 -14.07 -8.02
C PHE A 322 16.64 -12.98 -8.74
N HIS A 323 16.77 -13.08 -10.05
CA HIS A 323 17.25 -11.95 -10.86
C HIS A 323 16.23 -10.82 -10.79
N PHE A 324 16.70 -9.59 -10.62
CA PHE A 324 15.86 -8.43 -10.32
C PHE A 324 16.09 -7.26 -11.31
N TYR A 325 17.34 -6.97 -11.65
CA TYR A 325 17.76 -5.99 -12.66
C TYR A 325 18.90 -6.58 -13.47
#